data_AF-A0A929UBI1-F1
#
_entry.id   AF-A0A929UBI1-F1
#
_cell.length_a   1.000
_cell.length_b   1.000
_cell.length_c   1.000
_cell.angle_alpha   90.00
_cell.angle_beta   90.00
_cell.angle_gamma   90.00
#
_symmetry.space_group_name_H-M   'P 1'
#
loop_
_entity.id
_entity.type
_entity.pdbx_description
1 polymer ?
#
loop_
_entity_poly.entity_id
_entity_poly.type
_entity_poly.pdbx_seq_one_letter_code
_entity_poly.pdbx_strand_id
1 'polypeptide(L)'
;MLKKLFRYEFGNTWMLPVLFNLIAVALTLVTGYQFRLLKPYMQTSEVPVALRVNQTISGFLLMALILFMVASNLILVLYFYVRFYKEIYSDVGYLMHTLPVTKRELLTAHTLVGGFWALEYGIMDIFCTTWMFIMVSKFSISFEEALYQLRRALEMQQWDASIWGRGIFILLLTLVLLLISPFLQMAKGFCAISLGQIFKSHRVFGSVLMYIVISIVLG
;
A
#
# COMPACT_ATOMS: atom_id res chain seq x y z
N MET A 1 -16.09 20.55 -14.16
CA MET A 1 -15.61 21.08 -12.86
C MET A 1 -14.72 20.08 -12.11
N LEU A 2 -14.91 18.77 -12.35
CA LEU A 2 -14.09 17.66 -11.85
C LEU A 2 -12.55 17.91 -11.80
N LYS A 3 -11.94 18.45 -12.86
CA LYS A 3 -10.49 18.72 -12.90
C LYS A 3 -10.01 19.66 -11.79
N LYS A 4 -10.80 20.69 -11.46
CA LYS A 4 -10.46 21.65 -10.39
C LYS A 4 -10.59 20.99 -9.02
N LEU A 5 -11.63 20.18 -8.83
CA LEU A 5 -11.86 19.40 -7.62
C LEU A 5 -10.73 18.41 -7.37
N PHE A 6 -10.34 17.64 -8.39
CA PHE A 6 -9.23 16.69 -8.30
C PHE A 6 -7.92 17.37 -7.89
N ARG A 7 -7.58 18.50 -8.51
CA ARG A 7 -6.37 19.26 -8.17
C ARG A 7 -6.38 19.76 -6.73
N TYR A 8 -7.54 20.23 -6.26
CA TYR A 8 -7.72 20.68 -4.88
C TYR A 8 -7.56 19.52 -3.88
N GLU A 9 -8.26 18.41 -4.13
CA GLU A 9 -8.16 17.21 -3.30
C GLU A 9 -6.73 16.67 -3.23
N PHE A 10 -6.05 16.61 -4.37
CA PHE A 10 -4.65 16.18 -4.42
C PHE A 10 -3.71 17.11 -3.64
N GLY A 11 -3.88 18.42 -3.81
CA GLY A 11 -3.09 19.44 -3.12
C GLY A 11 -3.28 19.49 -1.61
N ASN A 12 -4.39 18.95 -1.10
CA ASN A 12 -4.67 18.89 0.33
C ASN A 12 -4.40 17.50 0.95
N THR A 13 -4.16 16.46 0.13
CA THR A 13 -3.92 15.08 0.60
C THR A 13 -2.47 14.66 0.58
N TRP A 14 -1.60 15.30 -0.21
CA TRP A 14 -0.24 14.82 -0.48
C TRP A 14 0.68 14.70 0.74
N MET A 15 0.50 15.53 1.76
CA MET A 15 1.48 15.64 2.83
C MET A 15 1.60 14.37 3.67
N LEU A 16 0.48 13.72 3.98
CA LEU A 16 0.47 12.54 4.86
C LEU A 16 1.05 11.28 4.19
N PRO A 17 0.61 10.87 2.97
CA PRO A 17 1.20 9.72 2.28
C PRO A 17 2.69 9.90 2.01
N VAL A 18 3.10 11.08 1.54
CA VAL A 18 4.51 11.38 1.25
C VAL A 18 5.36 11.31 2.52
N LEU A 19 4.89 11.84 3.64
CA LEU A 19 5.60 11.75 4.92
C LEU A 19 5.81 10.30 5.35
N PHE A 20 4.77 9.46 5.26
CA PHE A 20 4.89 8.04 5.62
C PHE A 20 5.82 7.28 4.69
N ASN A 21 5.78 7.57 3.37
CA ASN A 21 6.73 6.99 2.43
C ASN A 21 8.17 7.39 2.72
N LEU A 22 8.42 8.66 3.06
CA LEU A 22 9.75 9.14 3.43
C LEU A 22 10.28 8.43 4.68
N ILE A 23 9.44 8.27 5.71
CA ILE A 23 9.81 7.55 6.94
C ILE A 23 10.06 6.07 6.65
N ALA A 24 9.20 5.43 5.85
CA ALA A 24 9.35 4.02 5.47
C ALA A 24 10.69 3.80 4.74
N VAL A 25 11.01 4.62 3.74
CA VAL A 25 12.27 4.54 3.00
C VAL A 25 13.46 4.77 3.92
N ALA A 26 13.42 5.79 4.79
CA ALA A 26 14.51 6.06 5.72
C ALA A 26 14.76 4.86 6.65
N LEU A 27 13.68 4.27 7.19
CA LEU A 27 13.76 3.11 8.08
C LEU A 27 14.25 1.86 7.34
N THR A 28 13.82 1.65 6.10
CA THR A 28 14.33 0.58 5.22
C THR A 28 15.82 0.74 4.92
N LEU A 29 16.30 1.96 4.64
CA LEU A 29 17.73 2.21 4.40
C LEU A 29 18.58 1.96 5.64
N VAL A 30 18.14 2.45 6.81
CA VAL A 30 18.83 2.22 8.09
C VAL A 30 18.88 0.73 8.40
N THR A 31 17.75 0.03 8.28
CA THR A 31 17.67 -1.41 8.57
C THR A 31 18.52 -2.22 7.58
N GLY A 32 18.45 -1.89 6.28
CA GLY A 32 19.26 -2.53 5.24
C GLY A 32 20.77 -2.31 5.43
N TYR A 33 21.19 -1.12 5.87
CA TYR A 33 22.58 -0.85 6.21
C TYR A 33 23.06 -1.72 7.38
N GLN A 34 22.24 -1.87 8.43
CA GLN A 34 22.58 -2.74 9.57
C GLN A 34 22.74 -4.22 9.14
N PHE A 35 21.84 -4.74 8.30
CA PHE A 35 21.96 -6.09 7.74
C PHE A 35 23.20 -6.26 6.85
N ARG A 36 23.58 -5.24 6.09
CA ARG A 36 24.81 -5.26 5.28
C ARG A 36 26.06 -5.40 6.16
N LEU A 37 26.11 -4.73 7.30
CA LEU A 37 27.22 -4.85 8.26
C LEU A 37 27.30 -6.24 8.90
N LEU A 38 26.14 -6.90 9.09
CA LEU A 38 26.07 -8.25 9.65
C LEU A 38 26.38 -9.37 8.65
N LYS A 39 26.19 -9.11 7.35
CA LYS A 39 26.28 -10.13 6.29
C LYS A 39 27.56 -10.98 6.29
N PRO A 40 28.79 -10.42 6.47
CA PRO A 40 30.03 -11.21 6.47
C PRO A 40 30.11 -12.24 7.61
N TYR A 41 29.41 -11.98 8.71
CA TYR A 41 29.53 -12.74 9.95
C TYR A 41 28.38 -13.74 10.15
N MET A 42 27.33 -13.67 9.32
CA MET A 42 26.24 -14.66 9.28
C MET A 42 26.68 -16.02 8.72
N GLN A 43 27.96 -16.15 8.34
CA GLN A 43 28.57 -17.37 7.77
C GLN A 43 29.55 -18.05 8.75
N THR A 44 29.92 -17.41 9.86
CA THR A 44 30.87 -17.94 10.85
C THR A 44 30.15 -18.44 12.10
N SER A 45 30.50 -19.64 12.58
CA SER A 45 29.85 -20.28 13.74
C SER A 45 30.14 -19.59 15.09
N GLU A 46 31.18 -18.76 15.17
CA GLU A 46 31.52 -18.00 16.38
C GLU A 46 31.23 -16.52 16.19
N VAL A 47 30.25 -16.02 16.92
CA VAL A 47 29.78 -14.62 16.84
C VAL A 47 30.23 -13.87 18.09
N PRO A 48 31.17 -12.90 17.97
CA PRO A 48 31.61 -12.05 19.08
C PRO A 48 30.43 -11.32 19.74
N VAL A 49 30.52 -11.01 21.03
CA VAL A 49 29.43 -10.38 21.82
C VAL A 49 28.94 -9.06 21.20
N ALA A 50 29.86 -8.20 20.71
CA ALA A 50 29.51 -6.95 20.03
C ALA A 50 28.64 -7.17 18.78
N LEU A 51 28.80 -8.32 18.12
CA LEU A 51 28.04 -8.66 16.93
C LEU A 51 26.67 -9.26 17.25
N ARG A 52 26.54 -9.96 18.39
CA ARG A 52 25.23 -10.42 18.92
C ARG A 52 24.34 -9.23 19.26
N VAL A 53 24.89 -8.16 19.84
CA VAL A 53 24.16 -6.91 20.09
C VAL A 53 23.66 -6.31 18.78
N ASN A 54 24.50 -6.30 17.73
CA ASN A 54 24.10 -5.77 16.42
C ASN A 54 23.02 -6.62 15.71
N GLN A 55 23.06 -7.95 15.86
CA GLN A 55 22.00 -8.86 15.39
C GLN A 55 20.66 -8.58 16.08
N THR A 56 20.67 -8.41 17.40
CA THR A 56 19.47 -8.06 18.17
C THR A 56 18.89 -6.72 17.73
N ILE A 57 19.73 -5.68 17.58
CA ILE A 57 19.31 -4.36 17.09
C ILE A 57 18.69 -4.45 15.69
N SER A 58 19.30 -5.20 14.78
CA SER A 58 18.78 -5.38 13.42
C SER A 58 17.43 -6.10 13.39
N GLY A 59 17.24 -7.09 14.27
CA GLY A 59 15.95 -7.77 14.44
C GLY A 59 14.86 -6.82 14.96
N PHE A 60 15.18 -5.99 15.95
CA PHE A 60 14.26 -4.97 16.46
C PHE A 60 13.89 -3.92 15.39
N LEU A 61 14.86 -3.47 14.60
CA LEU A 61 14.62 -2.53 13.50
C LEU A 61 13.74 -3.13 12.41
N LEU A 62 13.94 -4.41 12.06
CA LEU A 62 13.09 -5.11 11.11
C LEU A 62 11.64 -5.24 11.62
N MET A 63 11.47 -5.59 12.90
CA MET A 63 10.14 -5.62 13.53
C MET A 63 9.49 -4.24 13.52
N ALA A 64 10.24 -3.19 13.87
CA ALA A 64 9.75 -1.83 13.85
C ALA A 64 9.33 -1.38 12.44
N LEU A 65 10.07 -1.77 11.40
CA LEU A 65 9.73 -1.50 10.00
C LEU A 65 8.40 -2.15 9.59
N ILE A 66 8.22 -3.43 9.90
CA ILE A 66 6.99 -4.16 9.57
C ILE A 66 5.80 -3.53 10.29
N LEU A 67 5.94 -3.24 11.60
CA LEU A 67 4.88 -2.60 12.38
C LEU A 67 4.56 -1.20 11.84
N PHE A 68 5.58 -0.43 11.45
CA PHE A 68 5.40 0.89 10.88
C PHE A 68 4.63 0.84 9.55
N MET A 69 4.99 -0.07 8.64
CA MET A 69 4.29 -0.26 7.35
C MET A 69 2.83 -0.63 7.56
N VAL A 70 2.54 -1.62 8.41
CA VAL A 70 1.17 -2.03 8.72
C VAL A 70 0.38 -0.89 9.35
N ALA A 71 0.96 -0.20 10.34
CA ALA A 71 0.28 0.89 11.03
C ALA A 71 0.02 2.08 10.09
N SER A 72 1.01 2.49 9.29
CA SER A 72 0.85 3.61 8.37
C SER A 72 -0.12 3.31 7.23
N ASN A 73 -0.18 2.06 6.73
CA ASN A 73 -1.21 1.64 5.79
C ASN A 73 -2.62 1.79 6.38
N LEU A 74 -2.83 1.29 7.60
CA LEU A 74 -4.12 1.40 8.30
C LEU A 74 -4.51 2.85 8.57
N ILE A 75 -3.55 3.68 9.01
CA ILE A 75 -3.78 5.12 9.25
C ILE A 75 -4.15 5.84 7.94
N LEU A 76 -3.50 5.52 6.81
CA LEU A 76 -3.81 6.12 5.51
C LEU A 76 -5.23 5.80 5.05
N VAL A 77 -5.63 4.53 5.13
CA VAL A 77 -6.99 4.11 4.76
C VAL A 77 -8.02 4.82 5.64
N LEU A 78 -7.80 4.84 6.96
CA LEU A 78 -8.68 5.55 7.89
C LEU A 78 -8.72 7.05 7.65
N TYR A 79 -7.59 7.67 7.31
CA TYR A 79 -7.51 9.09 6.98
C TYR A 79 -8.43 9.44 5.79
N PHE A 80 -8.38 8.67 4.71
CA PHE A 80 -9.25 8.89 3.55
C PHE A 80 -10.73 8.66 3.89
N TYR A 81 -11.05 7.65 4.69
CA TYR A 81 -12.43 7.39 5.14
C TYR A 81 -12.99 8.50 6.02
N VAL A 82 -12.23 8.96 7.01
CA VAL A 82 -12.65 10.06 7.90
C VAL A 82 -12.79 11.35 7.11
N ARG A 83 -11.88 11.62 6.18
CA ARG A 83 -11.96 12.80 5.32
C ARG A 83 -13.20 12.78 4.44
N PHE A 84 -13.47 11.68 3.76
CA PHE A 84 -14.70 11.49 2.98
C PHE A 84 -15.96 11.70 3.83
N TYR A 85 -15.99 11.12 5.04
CA TYR A 85 -17.11 11.29 5.96
C TYR A 85 -17.32 12.76 6.33
N LYS A 86 -16.25 13.49 6.68
CA LYS A 86 -16.33 14.90 7.07
C LYS A 86 -16.78 15.80 5.92
N GLU A 87 -16.23 15.59 4.72
CA GLU A 87 -16.51 16.46 3.57
C GLU A 87 -17.91 16.27 2.99
N ILE A 88 -18.57 15.13 3.23
CA ILE A 88 -19.92 14.85 2.72
C ILE A 88 -21.00 14.98 3.80
N TYR A 89 -20.75 14.49 5.01
CA TYR A 89 -21.80 14.32 6.03
C TYR A 89 -21.67 15.24 7.24
N SER A 90 -20.64 16.09 7.31
CA SER A 90 -20.47 17.10 8.37
C SER A 90 -20.96 18.48 7.92
N ASP A 91 -20.80 19.49 8.78
CA ASP A 91 -21.21 20.87 8.50
C ASP A 91 -20.47 21.47 7.29
N VAL A 92 -19.26 20.98 7.02
CA VAL A 92 -18.50 21.28 5.79
C VAL A 92 -19.24 20.78 4.55
N GLY A 93 -19.88 19.62 4.63
CA GLY A 93 -20.69 19.05 3.56
C GLY A 93 -21.93 19.87 3.21
N TYR A 94 -22.50 20.60 4.17
CA TYR A 94 -23.60 21.52 3.91
C TYR A 94 -23.18 22.63 2.93
N LEU A 95 -21.97 23.16 3.10
CA LEU A 95 -21.39 24.15 2.19
C LEU A 95 -21.03 23.54 0.82
N MET A 96 -20.61 22.27 0.80
CA MET A 96 -20.32 21.55 -0.45
C MET A 96 -21.58 21.25 -1.27
N HIS A 97 -22.74 21.14 -0.62
CA HIS A 97 -24.03 20.93 -1.28
C HIS A 97 -24.64 22.18 -1.91
N THR A 98 -24.11 23.38 -1.63
CA THR A 98 -24.54 24.62 -2.28
C THR A 98 -23.70 24.98 -3.51
N LEU A 99 -22.55 24.32 -3.71
CA LEU A 99 -21.75 24.44 -4.92
C LEU A 99 -22.43 23.70 -6.09
N PRO A 100 -22.30 24.17 -7.35
CA PRO A 100 -22.87 23.51 -8.53
C PRO A 100 -22.02 22.30 -8.94
N VAL A 101 -21.71 21.42 -7.99
CA VAL A 101 -20.93 20.19 -8.17
C VAL A 101 -21.82 19.01 -7.83
N THR A 102 -21.86 18.02 -8.72
CA THR A 102 -22.72 16.86 -8.50
C THR A 102 -22.12 15.90 -7.47
N LYS A 103 -22.98 15.22 -6.70
CA LYS A 103 -22.55 14.20 -5.71
C LYS A 103 -21.71 13.07 -6.34
N ARG A 104 -22.02 12.74 -7.61
CA ARG A 104 -21.28 11.75 -8.39
C ARG A 104 -19.84 12.21 -8.67
N GLU A 105 -19.67 13.47 -9.09
CA GLU A 105 -18.35 14.06 -9.31
C GLU A 105 -17.50 14.06 -8.03
N LEU A 106 -18.10 14.38 -6.89
CA LEU A 106 -17.41 14.37 -5.58
C LEU A 106 -16.95 12.95 -5.20
N LEU A 107 -17.86 11.96 -5.26
CA LEU A 107 -17.51 10.57 -5.00
C LEU A 107 -16.38 10.08 -5.93
N THR A 108 -16.48 10.36 -7.24
CA THR A 108 -15.43 9.95 -8.18
C THR A 108 -14.09 10.63 -7.90
N ALA A 109 -14.09 11.90 -7.48
CA ALA A 109 -12.85 12.59 -7.13
C ALA A 109 -12.18 11.97 -5.90
N HIS A 110 -12.95 11.68 -4.84
CA HIS A 110 -12.41 11.00 -3.66
C HIS A 110 -11.90 9.60 -3.95
N THR A 111 -12.63 8.81 -4.74
CA THR A 111 -12.21 7.45 -5.10
C THR A 111 -10.94 7.48 -5.94
N LEU A 112 -10.82 8.41 -6.89
CA LEU A 112 -9.63 8.53 -7.72
C LEU A 112 -8.41 9.01 -6.93
N VAL A 113 -8.57 10.03 -6.07
CA VAL A 113 -7.45 10.56 -5.27
C VAL A 113 -7.03 9.55 -4.20
N GLY A 114 -7.98 8.98 -3.46
CA GLY A 114 -7.69 7.96 -2.45
C GLY A 114 -7.09 6.70 -3.08
N GLY A 115 -7.62 6.26 -4.21
CA GLY A 115 -7.10 5.11 -4.96
C GLY A 115 -5.69 5.36 -5.50
N PHE A 116 -5.40 6.56 -6.00
CA PHE A 116 -4.06 6.94 -6.43
C PHE A 116 -3.04 6.88 -5.28
N TRP A 117 -3.36 7.46 -4.13
CA TRP A 117 -2.45 7.43 -2.97
C TRP A 117 -2.29 6.02 -2.40
N ALA A 118 -3.34 5.21 -2.39
CA ALA A 118 -3.24 3.80 -1.99
C ALA A 118 -2.36 2.98 -2.96
N LEU A 119 -2.46 3.26 -4.27
CA LEU A 119 -1.62 2.64 -5.29
C LEU A 119 -0.15 3.05 -5.11
N GLU A 120 0.12 4.35 -4.98
CA GLU A 120 1.48 4.88 -4.80
C GLU A 120 2.13 4.32 -3.52
N TYR A 121 1.39 4.30 -2.40
CA TYR A 121 1.86 3.71 -1.15
C TYR A 121 2.12 2.20 -1.29
N GLY A 122 1.25 1.47 -2.00
CA GLY A 122 1.43 0.04 -2.28
C GLY A 122 2.68 -0.26 -3.13
N ILE A 123 2.98 0.58 -4.13
CA ILE A 123 4.23 0.46 -4.91
C ILE A 123 5.44 0.68 -4.00
N MET A 124 5.39 1.69 -3.13
CA MET A 124 6.49 1.98 -2.20
C MET A 124 6.71 0.82 -1.21
N ASP A 125 5.63 0.20 -0.71
CA ASP A 125 5.71 -0.95 0.19
C ASP A 125 6.36 -2.17 -0.50
N ILE A 126 5.97 -2.47 -1.74
CA ILE A 126 6.60 -3.53 -2.55
C ILE A 126 8.10 -3.24 -2.76
N PHE A 127 8.44 -1.98 -3.04
CA PHE A 127 9.83 -1.57 -3.23
C PHE A 127 10.66 -1.79 -1.95
N CYS A 128 10.16 -1.31 -0.81
CA CYS A 128 10.85 -1.42 0.48
C CYS A 128 11.00 -2.88 0.94
N THR A 129 9.95 -3.69 0.78
CA THR A 129 9.98 -5.11 1.13
C THR A 129 10.92 -5.91 0.23
N THR A 130 10.92 -5.65 -1.09
CA THR A 130 11.87 -6.28 -2.03
C THR A 130 13.31 -5.90 -1.72
N TRP A 131 13.57 -4.62 -1.41
CA TRP A 131 14.89 -4.16 -0.99
C TRP A 131 15.36 -4.89 0.29
N MET A 132 14.49 -4.99 1.29
CA MET A 132 14.80 -5.72 2.52
C MET A 132 15.06 -7.21 2.27
N PHE A 133 14.28 -7.84 1.39
CA PHE A 133 14.50 -9.23 1.01
C PHE A 133 15.89 -9.44 0.41
N ILE A 134 16.33 -8.56 -0.48
CA ILE A 134 17.68 -8.60 -1.06
C ILE A 134 18.75 -8.47 0.03
N MET A 135 18.59 -7.53 0.96
CA MET A 135 19.56 -7.27 2.03
C MET A 135 19.68 -8.42 3.04
N VAL A 136 18.56 -9.06 3.39
CA VAL A 136 18.53 -10.21 4.31
C VAL A 136 19.00 -11.49 3.62
N SER A 137 18.73 -11.65 2.33
CA SER A 137 19.10 -12.86 1.61
C SER A 137 20.62 -13.08 1.60
N LYS A 138 21.03 -14.34 1.83
CA LYS A 138 22.43 -14.78 1.65
C LYS A 138 22.90 -14.64 0.20
N PHE A 139 21.95 -14.50 -0.72
CA PHE A 139 22.13 -14.16 -2.11
C PHE A 139 22.65 -12.72 -2.23
N SER A 140 23.97 -12.53 -2.15
CA SER A 140 24.63 -11.39 -2.77
C SER A 140 24.64 -11.59 -4.29
N ILE A 141 23.45 -11.63 -4.90
CA ILE A 141 23.36 -11.68 -6.36
C ILE A 141 23.61 -10.25 -6.83
N SER A 142 24.67 -10.04 -7.62
CA SER A 142 24.82 -8.76 -8.31
C SER A 142 23.61 -8.53 -9.22
N PHE A 143 23.24 -7.27 -9.51
CA PHE A 143 22.10 -6.99 -10.40
C PHE A 143 22.21 -7.74 -11.74
N GLU A 144 23.43 -7.91 -12.24
CA GLU A 144 23.76 -8.64 -13.45
C GLU A 144 23.51 -10.15 -13.33
N GLU A 145 23.90 -10.76 -12.21
CA GLU A 145 23.57 -12.17 -11.94
C GLU A 145 22.08 -12.39 -11.70
N ALA A 146 21.35 -11.40 -11.17
CA ALA A 146 19.91 -11.50 -10.94
C ALA A 146 19.17 -11.50 -12.28
N LEU A 147 19.59 -10.62 -13.21
CA LEU A 147 19.12 -10.62 -14.58
C LEU A 147 19.49 -11.90 -15.32
N TYR A 148 20.71 -12.41 -15.13
CA TYR A 148 21.14 -13.68 -15.72
C TYR A 148 20.32 -14.86 -15.20
N GLN A 149 20.06 -14.94 -13.90
CA GLN A 149 19.23 -16.00 -13.32
C GLN A 149 17.76 -15.88 -13.69
N LEU A 150 17.21 -14.66 -13.78
CA LEU A 150 15.86 -14.42 -14.29
C LEU A 150 15.76 -14.87 -15.74
N ARG A 151 16.70 -14.45 -16.59
CA ARG A 151 16.79 -14.85 -18.00
C ARG A 151 16.91 -16.35 -18.14
N ARG A 152 17.79 -16.98 -17.36
CA ARG A 152 17.99 -18.43 -17.36
C ARG A 152 16.74 -19.17 -16.84
N ALA A 153 16.04 -18.64 -15.85
CA ALA A 153 14.77 -19.22 -15.38
C ALA A 153 13.69 -19.14 -16.47
N LEU A 154 13.65 -18.03 -17.23
CA LEU A 154 12.77 -17.86 -18.39
C LEU A 154 13.17 -18.76 -19.57
N GLU A 155 14.46 -19.04 -19.77
CA GLU A 155 14.99 -19.87 -20.87
C GLU A 155 14.97 -21.38 -20.56
N MET A 156 15.17 -21.79 -19.30
CA MET A 156 15.16 -23.21 -18.89
C MET A 156 13.75 -23.80 -18.79
N GLN A 157 12.71 -22.97 -18.84
CA GLN A 157 11.34 -23.41 -18.88
C GLN A 157 10.89 -23.57 -20.33
N GLN A 158 11.06 -24.79 -20.87
CA GLN A 158 10.48 -25.19 -22.16
C GLN A 158 8.95 -25.20 -22.05
N TRP A 159 8.33 -24.05 -22.31
CA TRP A 159 6.88 -23.88 -22.24
C TRP A 159 6.30 -23.98 -23.64
N ASP A 160 5.32 -24.88 -23.82
CA ASP A 160 4.52 -24.93 -25.05
C ASP A 160 3.95 -23.55 -25.39
N ALA A 161 3.90 -23.20 -26.67
CA ALA A 161 3.40 -21.90 -27.14
C ALA A 161 1.97 -21.57 -26.63
N SER A 162 1.15 -22.59 -26.34
CA SER A 162 -0.18 -22.41 -25.74
C SER A 162 -0.13 -21.99 -24.27
N ILE A 163 0.89 -22.43 -23.53
CA ILE A 163 1.13 -22.08 -22.12
C ILE A 163 1.69 -20.66 -22.05
N TRP A 164 2.55 -20.25 -23.00
CA TRP A 164 3.01 -18.86 -23.14
C TRP A 164 1.85 -17.88 -23.33
N GLY A 165 0.94 -18.16 -24.27
CA GLY A 165 -0.23 -17.31 -24.50
C GLY A 165 -1.14 -17.19 -23.27
N ARG A 166 -1.35 -18.30 -22.54
CA ARG A 166 -2.13 -18.31 -21.30
C ARG A 166 -1.42 -17.61 -20.15
N GLY A 167 -0.11 -17.81 -19.99
CA GLY A 167 0.68 -17.20 -18.92
C GLY A 167 0.76 -15.68 -19.05
N ILE A 168 1.00 -15.17 -20.26
CA ILE A 168 0.98 -13.73 -20.54
C ILE A 168 -0.41 -13.14 -20.33
N PHE A 169 -1.45 -13.83 -20.77
CA PHE A 169 -2.83 -13.39 -20.52
C PHE A 169 -3.14 -13.30 -19.02
N ILE A 170 -2.76 -14.30 -18.24
CA ILE A 170 -2.95 -14.31 -16.78
C ILE A 170 -2.14 -13.18 -16.12
N LEU A 171 -0.88 -12.98 -16.54
CA LEU A 171 -0.03 -11.91 -16.00
C LEU A 171 -0.59 -10.52 -16.30
N LEU A 172 -1.08 -10.29 -17.53
CA LEU A 172 -1.74 -9.03 -17.89
C LEU A 172 -3.01 -8.83 -17.07
N LEU A 173 -3.81 -9.89 -16.91
CA LEU A 173 -5.04 -9.83 -16.10
C LEU A 173 -4.72 -9.51 -14.63
N THR A 174 -3.73 -10.14 -14.03
CA THR A 174 -3.34 -9.87 -12.63
C THR A 174 -2.80 -8.46 -12.47
N LEU A 175 -2.04 -7.94 -13.43
CA LEU A 175 -1.54 -6.57 -13.40
C LEU A 175 -2.69 -5.56 -13.48
N VAL A 176 -3.66 -5.77 -14.37
CA VAL A 176 -4.86 -4.93 -14.47
C VAL A 176 -5.66 -4.96 -13.16
N LEU A 177 -5.86 -6.14 -12.57
CA LEU A 177 -6.56 -6.27 -11.29
C LEU A 177 -5.80 -5.57 -10.15
N LEU A 178 -4.47 -5.66 -10.12
CA LEU A 178 -3.64 -4.97 -9.13
C LEU A 178 -3.78 -3.46 -9.22
N LEU A 179 -3.83 -2.89 -10.43
CA LEU A 179 -4.04 -1.46 -10.65
C LEU A 179 -5.44 -0.98 -10.25
N ILE A 180 -6.46 -1.81 -10.47
CA ILE A 180 -7.86 -1.44 -10.19
C ILE A 180 -8.20 -1.66 -8.70
N SER A 181 -7.54 -2.62 -8.04
CA SER A 181 -7.85 -3.04 -6.67
C SER A 181 -7.89 -1.91 -5.63
N PRO A 182 -7.00 -0.90 -5.61
CA PRO A 182 -7.03 0.15 -4.58
C PRO A 182 -8.24 1.07 -4.74
N PHE A 183 -8.66 1.31 -5.98
CA PHE A 183 -9.87 2.09 -6.28
C PHE A 183 -11.13 1.36 -5.83
N LEU A 184 -11.19 0.04 -6.03
CA LEU A 184 -12.31 -0.78 -5.54
C LEU A 184 -12.36 -0.81 -4.01
N GLN A 185 -11.21 -0.90 -3.34
CA GLN A 185 -11.15 -0.84 -1.88
C GLN A 185 -11.68 0.50 -1.34
N MET A 186 -11.27 1.62 -1.93
CA MET A 186 -11.77 2.95 -1.55
C MET A 186 -13.28 3.08 -1.82
N ALA A 187 -13.74 2.64 -3.00
CA ALA A 187 -15.16 2.67 -3.34
C ALA A 187 -16.01 1.83 -2.38
N LYS A 188 -15.52 0.63 -1.99
CA LYS A 188 -16.17 -0.24 -1.00
C LYS A 188 -16.27 0.45 0.37
N GLY A 189 -15.19 1.08 0.82
CA GLY A 189 -15.18 1.86 2.07
C GLY A 189 -16.19 3.01 2.06
N PHE A 190 -16.20 3.80 0.99
CA PHE A 190 -17.15 4.90 0.83
C PHE A 190 -18.60 4.43 0.75
N CYS A 191 -18.87 3.32 0.06
CA CYS A 191 -20.18 2.69 0.01
C CYS A 191 -20.65 2.28 1.42
N ALA A 192 -19.76 1.63 2.20
CA ALA A 192 -20.05 1.25 3.57
C ALA A 192 -20.37 2.46 4.46
N ILE A 193 -19.61 3.56 4.33
CA ILE A 193 -19.86 4.81 5.06
C ILE A 193 -21.21 5.40 4.71
N SER A 194 -21.56 5.44 3.41
CA SER A 194 -22.86 5.94 2.96
C SER A 194 -24.03 5.10 3.46
N LEU A 195 -23.91 3.77 3.43
CA LEU A 195 -24.93 2.86 3.99
C LEU A 195 -25.03 2.96 5.51
N GLY A 196 -23.91 3.20 6.20
CA GLY A 196 -23.88 3.44 7.63
C GLY A 196 -24.67 4.68 8.08
N GLN A 197 -24.90 5.65 7.18
CA GLN A 197 -25.70 6.84 7.49
C GLN A 197 -27.20 6.55 7.62
N ILE A 198 -27.67 5.37 7.20
CA ILE A 198 -29.07 4.94 7.37
C ILE A 198 -29.40 4.74 8.85
N PHE A 199 -28.40 4.43 9.69
CA PHE A 199 -28.59 4.23 11.12
C PHE A 199 -28.86 5.57 11.84
N LYS A 200 -29.93 5.63 12.65
CA LYS A 200 -30.37 6.87 13.30
C LYS A 200 -29.44 7.36 14.43
N SER A 201 -28.85 6.45 15.22
CA SER A 201 -28.03 6.78 16.40
C SER A 201 -26.53 6.61 16.15
N HIS A 202 -26.07 5.38 15.85
CA HIS A 202 -24.64 5.08 15.74
C HIS A 202 -24.16 5.01 14.28
N ARG A 203 -24.19 6.14 13.57
CA ARG A 203 -23.83 6.21 12.12
C ARG A 203 -22.42 5.68 11.81
N VAL A 204 -21.45 5.95 12.68
CA VAL A 204 -20.07 5.46 12.53
C VAL A 204 -20.01 3.94 12.73
N PHE A 205 -20.65 3.41 13.78
CA PHE A 205 -20.71 1.97 14.03
C PHE A 205 -21.46 1.24 12.90
N GLY A 206 -22.55 1.83 12.41
CA GLY A 206 -23.29 1.34 11.24
C GLY A 206 -22.40 1.25 10.01
N SER A 207 -21.51 2.22 9.79
CA SER A 207 -20.56 2.20 8.67
C SER A 207 -19.57 1.03 8.78
N VAL A 208 -19.05 0.76 9.99
CA VAL A 208 -18.15 -0.38 10.24
C VAL A 208 -18.88 -1.71 10.03
N LEU A 209 -20.10 -1.83 10.54
CA LEU A 209 -20.92 -3.03 10.38
C LEU A 209 -21.22 -3.29 8.89
N MET A 210 -21.59 -2.25 8.14
CA MET A 210 -21.81 -2.37 6.69
C MET A 210 -20.54 -2.73 5.95
N TYR A 211 -19.37 -2.23 6.36
CA TYR A 211 -18.10 -2.62 5.77
C TYR A 211 -17.83 -4.12 5.96
N ILE A 212 -18.13 -4.68 7.14
CA ILE A 212 -18.02 -6.12 7.41
C ILE A 212 -18.98 -6.91 6.53
N VAL A 213 -20.26 -6.51 6.46
CA VAL A 213 -21.28 -7.18 5.63
C VAL A 213 -20.86 -7.21 4.16
N ILE A 214 -20.45 -6.07 3.61
CA ILE A 214 -19.98 -5.99 2.21
C ILE A 214 -18.72 -6.83 2.02
N SER A 215 -17.85 -6.93 3.03
CA SER A 215 -16.65 -7.77 2.97
C SER A 215 -16.95 -9.27 2.97
N ILE A 216 -18.02 -9.70 3.63
CA ILE A 216 -18.45 -11.11 3.63
C ILE A 216 -19.13 -11.46 2.30
N VAL A 217 -19.89 -10.52 1.72
CA VAL A 217 -20.62 -10.76 0.47
C VAL A 217 -19.71 -10.70 -0.76
N LEU A 218 -18.73 -9.79 -0.77
CA LEU A 218 -17.82 -9.57 -1.90
C LEU A 218 -16.42 -10.18 -1.71
N GLY A 219 -16.13 -10.74 -0.54
CA GLY A 219 -14.87 -11.41 -0.22
C GLY A 219 -14.95 -12.90 -0.50
#